data_AF-A0A7K1L8E0-F1
#
_entry.id   AF-A0A7K1L8E0-F1
#
_cell.length_a   1.000
_cell.length_b   1.000
_cell.length_c   1.000
_cell.angle_alpha   90.00
_cell.angle_beta   90.00
_cell.angle_gamma   90.00
#
_symmetry.space_group_name_H-M   'P 1'
#
loop_
_entity.id
_entity.type
_entity.pdbx_description
1 polymer ?
#
loop_
_entity_poly.entity_id
_entity_poly.type
_entity_poly.pdbx_seq_one_letter_code
_entity_poly.pdbx_strand_id
1 'polypeptide(L)'
;MMNRTLRIPTTAAEVQKAVDHAASGEIVLLEDGGHVLAAVVSPEVAAAGADALSAAEDAADRLLGARLIAELEAGMETTRLNDLRRELAR
;
A
#
# COMPACT_ATOMS: atom_id res chain seq x y z
N MET A 1 4.14 19.02 8.87
CA MET A 1 2.88 19.05 8.09
C MET A 1 1.73 19.32 9.05
N MET A 2 0.88 20.29 8.74
CA MET A 2 -0.37 20.54 9.46
C MET A 2 -1.51 19.84 8.72
N ASN A 3 -2.35 19.12 9.47
CA ASN A 3 -3.53 18.45 8.93
C ASN A 3 -4.76 19.26 9.35
N ARG A 4 -5.67 19.48 8.42
CA ARG A 4 -6.94 20.17 8.66
C ARG A 4 -8.09 19.32 8.17
N THR A 5 -9.09 19.16 9.02
CA THR A 5 -10.32 18.48 8.66
C THR A 5 -11.37 19.48 8.20
N LEU A 6 -12.02 19.21 7.07
CA LEU A 6 -13.18 19.91 6.55
C LEU A 6 -14.31 18.92 6.25
N ARG A 7 -15.55 19.40 6.28
CA ARG A 7 -16.68 18.64 5.73
C ARG A 7 -16.54 18.56 4.20
N ILE A 8 -17.08 17.51 3.58
CA ILE A 8 -17.10 17.38 2.11
C ILE A 8 -17.70 18.66 1.47
N PRO A 9 -16.93 19.35 0.61
CA PRO A 9 -17.41 20.52 -0.12
C PRO A 9 -18.60 20.18 -0.99
N THR A 10 -19.64 21.00 -0.93
CA THR A 10 -20.82 20.87 -1.80
C THR A 10 -20.91 21.98 -2.84
N THR A 11 -20.05 23.00 -2.72
CA THR A 11 -19.99 24.14 -3.62
C THR A 11 -18.59 24.31 -4.22
N ALA A 12 -18.51 24.92 -5.41
CA ALA A 12 -17.24 25.20 -6.08
C ALA A 12 -16.33 26.12 -5.24
N ALA A 13 -16.90 27.05 -4.47
CA ALA A 13 -16.14 27.94 -3.60
C ALA A 13 -15.48 27.18 -2.43
N GLU A 14 -16.18 26.21 -1.84
CA GLU A 14 -15.62 25.35 -0.79
C GLU A 14 -14.54 24.42 -1.33
N VAL A 15 -14.70 23.91 -2.56
CA VAL A 15 -13.65 23.14 -3.25
C VAL A 15 -12.41 24.00 -3.43
N GLN A 16 -12.56 25.23 -3.95
CA GLN A 16 -11.42 26.13 -4.15
C GLN A 16 -10.70 26.41 -2.84
N LYS A 17 -11.43 26.64 -1.74
CA LYS A 17 -10.84 26.83 -0.41
C LYS A 17 -10.01 25.63 0.04
N ALA A 18 -10.48 24.40 -0.18
CA ALA A 18 -9.73 23.19 0.14
C ALA A 18 -8.45 23.07 -0.70
N VAL A 19 -8.52 23.44 -1.99
CA VAL A 19 -7.37 23.47 -2.89
C VAL A 19 -6.34 24.51 -2.46
N ASP A 20 -6.76 25.70 -2.05
CA ASP A 20 -5.86 26.77 -1.59
C ASP A 20 -5.09 26.35 -0.33
N HIS A 21 -5.77 25.68 0.61
CA HIS A 21 -5.12 25.10 1.79
C HIS A 21 -4.11 24.02 1.39
N ALA A 22 -4.49 23.11 0.48
CA ALA A 22 -3.57 22.09 -0.01
C ALA A 22 -2.34 22.69 -0.73
N ALA A 23 -2.53 23.78 -1.48
CA ALA A 23 -1.46 24.51 -2.14
C ALA A 23 -0.49 25.19 -1.15
N SER A 24 -0.96 25.58 0.04
CA SER A 24 -0.10 26.07 1.12
C SER A 24 0.68 24.98 1.87
N GLY A 25 0.52 23.71 1.47
CA GLY A 25 1.20 22.56 2.09
C GLY A 25 0.46 21.93 3.27
N GLU A 26 -0.81 22.28 3.48
CA GLU A 26 -1.69 21.55 4.42
C GLU A 26 -2.22 20.26 3.75
N ILE A 27 -2.48 19.21 4.55
CA ILE A 27 -3.35 18.12 4.10
C ILE A 27 -4.77 18.46 4.54
N VAL A 28 -5.70 18.50 3.59
CA VAL A 28 -7.11 18.72 3.89
C VAL A 28 -7.84 17.37 3.87
N LEU A 29 -8.28 16.91 5.03
CA LEU A 29 -9.09 15.70 5.17
C LEU A 29 -10.56 16.07 4.99
N LEU A 30 -11.25 15.37 4.09
CA LEU A 30 -12.67 15.55 3.82
C LEU A 30 -13.46 14.48 4.55
N GLU A 31 -14.27 14.92 5.51
CA GLU A 31 -15.07 14.04 6.36
C GLU A 31 -16.56 14.13 6.05
N ASP A 32 -17.23 12.98 6.15
CA ASP A 32 -18.68 12.87 6.25
C ASP A 32 -19.06 11.88 7.35
N GLY A 33 -20.03 12.25 8.18
CA GLY A 33 -20.49 11.41 9.29
C GLY A 33 -19.41 10.99 10.31
N GLY A 34 -18.29 11.73 10.42
CA GLY A 34 -17.17 11.39 11.30
C GLY A 34 -16.16 10.41 10.69
N HIS A 35 -16.29 10.10 9.39
CA HIS A 35 -15.35 9.27 8.65
C HIS A 35 -14.64 10.11 7.58
N VAL A 36 -13.32 9.99 7.50
CA VAL A 36 -12.53 10.58 6.41
C VAL A 36 -12.79 9.77 5.15
N LEU A 37 -13.34 10.43 4.13
CA LEU A 37 -13.68 9.81 2.85
C LEU A 37 -12.72 10.19 1.72
N ALA A 38 -12.08 11.36 1.83
CA ALA A 38 -11.11 11.82 0.85
C ALA A 38 -10.07 12.75 1.50
N ALA A 39 -9.00 13.02 0.77
CA ALA A 39 -8.02 14.03 1.14
C ALA A 39 -7.68 14.89 -0.09
N VAL A 40 -7.54 16.20 0.13
CA VAL A 40 -6.98 17.13 -0.85
C VAL A 40 -5.56 17.44 -0.43
N VAL A 41 -4.62 17.19 -1.35
CA VAL A 41 -3.18 17.35 -1.15
C VAL A 41 -2.57 18.02 -2.38
N SER A 42 -1.33 18.50 -2.27
CA SER A 42 -0.61 18.99 -3.43
C SER A 42 -0.34 17.85 -4.44
N PRO A 43 -0.26 18.16 -5.75
CA PRO A 43 0.04 17.16 -6.77
C PRO A 43 1.34 16.38 -6.51
N GLU A 44 2.35 17.04 -5.95
CA GLU A 44 3.63 16.43 -5.59
C GLU A 44 3.48 15.36 -4.51
N VAL A 45 2.66 15.62 -3.49
CA VAL A 45 2.37 14.66 -2.42
C VAL A 45 1.57 13.48 -2.97
N ALA A 46 0.60 13.73 -3.86
CA ALA A 46 -0.16 12.67 -4.50
C ALA A 46 0.74 11.75 -5.36
N ALA A 47 1.65 12.34 -6.15
CA ALA A 47 2.61 11.58 -6.96
C ALA A 47 3.56 10.75 -6.09
N ALA A 48 4.15 11.34 -5.05
CA ALA A 48 5.03 10.64 -4.13
C ALA A 48 4.31 9.48 -3.41
N GLY A 49 3.03 9.65 -3.07
CA GLY A 49 2.21 8.58 -2.49
C GLY A 49 1.96 7.43 -3.46
N ALA A 50 1.68 7.72 -4.74
CA ALA A 50 1.49 6.71 -5.77
C ALA A 50 2.79 5.92 -6.02
N ASP A 51 3.93 6.60 -6.10
CA ASP A 51 5.24 5.96 -6.28
C ASP A 51 5.59 5.06 -5.08
N ALA A 52 5.34 5.54 -3.85
CA ALA A 52 5.56 4.77 -2.65
C ALA A 52 4.67 3.52 -2.58
N LEU A 53 3.40 3.62 -3.01
CA LEU A 53 2.50 2.47 -3.08
C LEU A 53 2.99 1.45 -4.10
N SER A 54 3.35 1.87 -5.30
CA SER A 54 3.88 0.99 -6.35
C SER A 54 5.16 0.27 -5.88
N ALA A 55 6.08 0.98 -5.22
CA ALA A 55 7.29 0.36 -4.68
C ALA A 55 6.99 -0.66 -3.56
N ALA A 56 5.93 -0.43 -2.77
CA ALA A 56 5.50 -1.37 -1.74
C ALA A 56 4.86 -2.63 -2.35
N GLU A 57 4.08 -2.50 -3.42
CA GLU A 57 3.52 -3.63 -4.19
C GLU A 57 4.65 -4.48 -4.79
N ASP A 58 5.63 -3.85 -5.44
CA ASP A 58 6.82 -4.54 -5.98
C ASP A 58 7.63 -5.28 -4.91
N ALA A 59 7.70 -4.73 -3.70
CA ALA A 59 8.36 -5.38 -2.58
C ALA A 59 7.56 -6.59 -2.07
N ALA A 60 6.22 -6.46 -1.98
CA ALA A 60 5.33 -7.53 -1.57
C ALA A 60 5.40 -8.71 -2.56
N ASP A 61 5.38 -8.44 -3.87
CA ASP A 61 5.46 -9.46 -4.91
C ASP A 61 6.79 -10.22 -4.86
N ARG A 62 7.90 -9.51 -4.65
CA ARG A 62 9.23 -10.15 -4.48
C ARG A 62 9.27 -11.05 -3.24
N LEU A 63 8.70 -10.61 -2.12
CA LEU A 63 8.64 -11.42 -0.90
C LEU A 63 7.76 -12.66 -1.08
N LEU A 64 6.63 -12.51 -1.77
CA LEU A 64 5.74 -13.63 -2.10
C LEU A 64 6.45 -14.63 -3.01
N GLY A 65 7.12 -14.16 -4.07
CA GLY A 65 7.93 -15.02 -4.95
C GLY A 65 9.03 -15.77 -4.20
N ALA A 66 9.80 -15.08 -3.35
CA ALA A 66 10.84 -15.71 -2.54
C ALA A 66 10.28 -16.78 -1.59
N ARG A 67 9.12 -16.52 -0.99
CA ARG A 67 8.43 -17.49 -0.14
C ARG A 67 8.01 -18.73 -0.92
N LEU A 68 7.41 -18.57 -2.10
CA LEU A 68 7.01 -19.73 -2.93
C LEU A 68 8.22 -20.59 -3.31
N ILE A 69 9.34 -19.96 -3.69
CA ILE A 69 10.58 -20.69 -4.00
C ILE A 69 11.05 -21.50 -2.79
N ALA A 70 11.11 -20.88 -1.61
CA ALA A 70 11.52 -21.57 -0.39
C ALA A 70 10.59 -22.74 -0.02
N GLU A 71 9.28 -22.58 -0.19
CA GLU A 71 8.30 -23.65 0.04
C GLU A 71 8.49 -24.83 -0.95
N LEU A 72 8.77 -24.53 -2.22
CA LEU A 72 9.05 -25.55 -3.24
C LEU A 72 10.35 -26.31 -2.95
N GLU A 73 11.42 -25.60 -2.60
CA GLU A 73 12.71 -26.21 -2.25
C GLU A 73 12.58 -27.14 -1.04
N ALA A 74 11.85 -26.72 0.01
CA ALA A 74 11.57 -27.57 1.16
C ALA A 74 10.74 -28.81 0.78
N GLY A 75 9.74 -28.67 -0.10
CA GLY A 75 8.95 -29.79 -0.62
C GLY A 75 9.78 -30.79 -1.43
N MET A 76 10.71 -30.30 -2.25
CA MET A 76 11.62 -31.14 -3.02
C MET A 76 12.60 -31.90 -2.11
N GLU A 77 13.16 -31.22 -1.12
CA GLU A 77 14.12 -31.83 -0.19
C GLU A 77 13.46 -32.93 0.66
N THR A 78 12.24 -32.68 1.16
CA THR A 78 11.47 -33.70 1.88
C THR A 78 11.14 -34.93 1.02
N THR A 79 10.83 -34.72 -0.27
CA THR A 79 10.61 -35.82 -1.23
C THR A 79 11.90 -36.62 -1.43
N ARG A 80 13.03 -35.95 -1.66
CA ARG A 80 14.35 -36.60 -1.84
C ARG A 80 14.75 -37.44 -0.63
N LEU A 81 14.54 -36.92 0.58
CA LEU A 81 14.80 -37.66 1.82
C LEU A 81 13.91 -38.91 1.96
N ASN A 82 12.64 -38.81 1.59
CA ASN A 82 11.71 -39.94 1.62
C ASN A 82 12.12 -41.04 0.63
N ASP A 83 12.53 -40.68 -0.58
CA ASP A 83 13.02 -41.63 -1.58
C ASP A 83 14.28 -42.36 -1.07
N LEU A 84 15.23 -41.63 -0.51
CA LEU A 84 16.46 -42.20 0.05
C LEU A 84 16.18 -43.15 1.22
N ARG A 85 15.24 -42.82 2.11
CA ARG A 85 14.79 -43.71 3.20
C ARG A 85 14.16 -44.99 2.66
N ARG A 86 13.39 -44.90 1.57
CA ARG A 86 12.75 -46.07 0.94
C ARG A 86 13.79 -46.98 0.28
N GLU A 87 14.86 -46.42 -0.29
CA GLU A 87 15.98 -47.21 -0.85
C GLU A 87 16.79 -47.92 0.23
N LEU A 88 17.13 -47.25 1.34
CA LEU A 88 17.89 -47.84 2.45
C LEU A 88 17.13 -48.90 3.26
N ALA A 89 15.80 -48.91 3.17
CA ALA A 89 14.94 -49.90 3.83
C ALA A 89 14.75 -51.19 3.01
N ARG A 90 15.37 -51.29 1.83
CA ARG A 90 15.43 -52.50 0.99
C ARG A 90 16.75 -53.22 1.18
#